data_AF-K2EYF1-F1
#
_entry.id   AF-K2EYF1-F1
#
_cell.length_a   1.000
_cell.length_b   1.000
_cell.length_c   1.000
_cell.angle_alpha   90.00
_cell.angle_beta   90.00
_cell.angle_gamma   90.00
#
_symmetry.space_group_name_H-M   'P 1'
#
loop_
_entity.id
_entity.type
_entity.pdbx_description
1 polymer ?
#
loop_
_entity_poly.entity_id
_entity_poly.type
_entity_poly.pdbx_seq_one_letter_code
_entity_poly.pdbx_strand_id
1 'polypeptide(L)'
;MPAGELNVKIMKFKSKKYSIPSENNFIDCIKMSFAELTFSKKYKIVTEKNDENSCKIEYLNSIIGRRIEFINQNHPCDYGFSIFIYNTYNNIKDDSICFCNIPFENQNKDNDCNFINKLSKMFFKEMDSIISGVEWKNNLKTIHQF
;
A
#
# COMPACT_ATOMS: atom_id res chain seq x y z
N MET A 1 -14.76 -26.64 -4.07
CA MET A 1 -13.37 -26.17 -3.89
C MET A 1 -13.41 -25.14 -2.77
N PRO A 2 -12.67 -25.31 -1.65
CA PRO A 2 -12.65 -24.30 -0.61
C PRO A 2 -11.87 -23.08 -1.10
N ALA A 3 -12.41 -21.89 -0.87
CA ALA A 3 -11.73 -20.63 -1.13
C ALA A 3 -10.40 -20.63 -0.36
N GLY A 4 -9.28 -20.46 -1.06
CA GLY A 4 -7.97 -20.35 -0.42
C GLY A 4 -8.00 -19.20 0.57
N GLU A 5 -7.61 -19.47 1.82
CA GLU A 5 -7.46 -18.43 2.83
C GLU A 5 -6.47 -17.37 2.33
N LEU A 6 -6.97 -16.16 2.10
CA LEU A 6 -6.14 -14.98 1.87
C LEU A 6 -5.33 -14.76 3.15
N ASN A 7 -4.04 -15.11 3.12
CA ASN A 7 -3.09 -14.86 4.20
C ASN A 7 -2.77 -13.35 4.29
N VAL A 8 -3.73 -12.57 4.81
CA VAL A 8 -3.58 -11.13 5.00
C VAL A 8 -2.81 -10.89 6.31
N LYS A 9 -1.51 -10.59 6.20
CA LYS A 9 -0.70 -10.17 7.34
C LYS A 9 -0.84 -8.66 7.54
N ILE A 10 -1.80 -8.25 8.37
CA ILE A 10 -2.03 -6.84 8.70
C ILE A 10 -0.97 -6.37 9.71
N MET A 11 -0.18 -5.35 9.37
CA MET A 11 0.67 -4.66 10.35
C MET A 11 -0.20 -3.96 11.39
N LYS A 12 -0.09 -4.39 12.65
CA LYS A 12 -0.68 -3.69 13.80
C LYS A 12 0.31 -2.66 14.32
N PHE A 13 0.11 -1.40 13.96
CA PHE A 13 0.83 -0.30 14.58
C PHE A 13 0.21 -0.02 15.97
N LYS A 14 1.03 0.30 16.98
CA LYS A 14 0.59 0.53 18.38
C LYS A 14 -0.11 1.86 18.63
N SER A 15 -0.19 2.76 17.64
CA SER A 15 -0.81 4.06 17.81
C SER A 15 -2.34 3.95 17.75
N LYS A 16 -3.03 4.70 18.61
CA LYS A 16 -4.48 4.84 18.54
C LYS A 16 -4.93 5.75 17.38
N LYS A 17 -4.02 6.55 16.80
CA LYS A 17 -4.32 7.50 15.71
C LYS A 17 -3.13 7.69 14.75
N TYR A 18 -3.38 7.79 13.44
CA TYR A 18 -2.39 7.94 12.37
C TYR A 18 -2.66 9.21 11.57
N SER A 19 -1.63 10.00 11.31
CA SER A 19 -1.71 11.21 10.48
C SER A 19 -1.77 10.85 9.00
N ILE A 20 -2.97 10.63 8.48
CA ILE A 20 -3.19 10.39 7.06
C ILE A 20 -3.57 11.72 6.38
N PRO A 21 -2.91 12.09 5.28
CA PRO A 21 -3.26 13.31 4.54
C PRO A 21 -4.70 13.32 4.07
N SER A 22 -5.28 14.52 4.04
CA SER A 22 -6.56 14.74 3.38
C SER A 22 -6.48 14.43 1.88
N GLU A 23 -7.65 14.26 1.29
CA GLU A 23 -7.84 14.00 -0.13
C GLU A 23 -7.11 14.98 -1.06
N ASN A 24 -6.99 16.24 -0.63
CA ASN A 24 -6.31 17.29 -1.38
C ASN A 24 -4.80 17.08 -1.48
N ASN A 25 -4.18 16.42 -0.49
CA ASN A 25 -2.72 16.28 -0.38
C ASN A 25 -2.23 14.83 -0.50
N PHE A 26 -3.15 13.86 -0.47
CA PHE A 26 -2.81 12.45 -0.41
C PHE A 26 -1.95 11.99 -1.59
N ILE A 27 -2.37 12.29 -2.82
CA ILE A 27 -1.66 11.85 -4.03
C ILE A 27 -0.24 12.40 -4.08
N ASP A 28 -0.06 13.68 -3.75
CA ASP A 28 1.25 14.32 -3.76
C ASP A 28 2.16 13.78 -2.65
N CYS A 29 1.62 13.57 -1.44
CA CYS A 29 2.35 12.90 -0.37
C CYS A 29 2.83 11.50 -0.82
N ILE A 30 1.98 10.68 -1.44
CA ILE A 30 2.37 9.35 -1.91
C ILE A 30 3.46 9.46 -2.99
N LYS A 31 3.28 10.32 -4.00
CA LYS A 31 4.27 10.51 -5.07
C LYS A 31 5.64 10.91 -4.54
N MET A 32 5.68 11.82 -3.57
CA MET A 32 6.91 12.26 -2.95
C MET A 32 7.54 11.17 -2.08
N SER A 33 6.77 10.57 -1.17
CA SER A 33 7.28 9.58 -0.22
C SER A 33 7.70 8.27 -0.89
N PHE A 34 7.08 7.92 -2.03
CA PHE A 34 7.33 6.69 -2.78
C PHE A 34 7.97 6.94 -4.16
N ALA A 35 8.63 8.09 -4.35
CA ALA A 35 9.27 8.46 -5.61
C ALA A 35 10.26 7.40 -6.15
N GLU A 36 10.89 6.63 -5.25
CA GLU A 36 11.80 5.54 -5.59
C GLU A 36 11.14 4.44 -6.45
N LEU A 37 9.81 4.24 -6.33
CA LEU A 37 9.07 3.32 -7.20
C LEU A 37 9.25 3.66 -8.68
N THR A 38 9.18 4.95 -9.01
CA THR A 38 9.35 5.44 -10.38
C THR A 38 10.83 5.50 -10.76
N PHE A 39 11.66 6.15 -9.93
CA PHE A 39 13.05 6.45 -10.28
C PHE A 39 13.95 5.22 -10.32
N SER A 40 13.88 4.36 -9.31
CA SER A 40 14.81 3.23 -9.14
C SER A 40 14.15 1.90 -9.51
N LYS A 41 12.87 1.73 -9.17
CA LYS A 41 12.15 0.46 -9.36
C LYS A 41 11.36 0.38 -10.67
N LYS A 42 11.42 1.43 -11.51
CA LYS A 42 10.84 1.49 -12.88
C LYS A 42 9.33 1.23 -12.95
N TYR A 43 8.60 1.49 -11.87
CA TYR A 43 7.14 1.50 -11.91
C TYR A 43 6.63 2.73 -12.66
N LYS A 44 5.48 2.57 -13.32
CA LYS A 44 4.73 3.66 -13.93
C LYS A 44 3.42 3.85 -13.19
N ILE A 45 3.00 5.08 -13.01
CA ILE A 45 1.66 5.35 -12.50
C ILE A 45 0.66 5.03 -13.62
N VAL A 46 -0.32 4.17 -13.33
CA VAL A 46 -1.35 3.73 -14.29
C VAL A 46 -2.74 4.22 -13.94
N THR A 47 -2.97 4.55 -12.67
CA THR A 47 -4.23 5.07 -12.17
C THR A 47 -3.95 6.14 -11.13
N GLU A 48 -4.61 7.29 -11.27
CA GLU A 48 -4.75 8.30 -10.23
C GLU A 48 -6.22 8.67 -10.14
N LYS A 49 -6.81 8.51 -8.97
CA LYS A 49 -8.20 8.88 -8.70
C LYS A 49 -8.20 9.73 -7.44
N ASN A 50 -8.83 10.89 -7.52
CA ASN A 50 -9.04 11.75 -6.37
C ASN A 50 -10.48 12.25 -6.40
N ASP A 51 -11.29 11.74 -5.48
CA ASP A 51 -12.63 12.22 -5.25
C ASP A 51 -12.88 12.40 -3.76
N GLU A 52 -14.00 13.04 -3.42
CA GLU A 52 -14.37 13.38 -2.05
C GLU A 52 -14.43 12.14 -1.13
N ASN A 53 -14.72 10.98 -1.70
CA ASN A 53 -14.92 9.73 -0.97
C ASN A 53 -13.69 8.82 -0.95
N SER A 54 -12.75 9.02 -1.88
CA SER A 54 -11.63 8.11 -2.08
C SER A 54 -10.49 8.75 -2.88
N CYS A 55 -9.27 8.48 -2.41
CA CYS A 55 -8.05 8.72 -3.17
C CYS A 55 -7.39 7.39 -3.49
N LYS A 56 -6.93 7.21 -4.72
CA LYS A 56 -6.23 6.02 -5.15
C LYS A 56 -5.10 6.37 -6.11
N ILE A 57 -3.95 5.75 -5.91
CA ILE A 57 -2.85 5.76 -6.88
C ILE A 57 -2.32 4.35 -7.07
N GLU A 58 -2.15 3.96 -8.33
CA GLU A 58 -1.65 2.64 -8.73
C GLU A 58 -0.35 2.78 -9.51
N TYR A 59 0.65 2.03 -9.07
CA TYR A 59 1.93 1.87 -9.72
C TYR A 59 2.00 0.48 -10.35
N LEU A 60 2.41 0.38 -11.62
CA LEU A 60 2.60 -0.87 -12.34
C LEU A 60 4.03 -0.98 -12.87
N ASN A 61 4.65 -2.12 -12.63
CA ASN A 61 5.84 -2.54 -13.36
C ASN A 61 5.52 -3.83 -14.13
N SER A 62 5.24 -3.67 -15.42
CA SER A 62 4.87 -4.79 -16.31
C SER A 62 6.03 -5.74 -16.59
N ILE A 63 7.29 -5.31 -16.42
CA ILE A 63 8.47 -6.15 -16.68
C ILE A 63 8.61 -7.23 -15.60
N ILE A 64 8.35 -6.87 -14.34
CA ILE A 64 8.40 -7.80 -13.20
C ILE A 64 7.02 -8.26 -12.74
N GLY A 65 5.95 -7.90 -13.46
CA GLY A 65 4.58 -8.29 -13.14
C GLY A 65 4.16 -7.91 -11.73
N ARG A 66 4.33 -6.64 -11.36
CA ARG A 66 3.94 -6.11 -10.04
C ARG A 66 3.07 -4.88 -10.16
N ARG A 67 2.00 -4.84 -9.37
CA ARG A 67 1.18 -3.64 -9.17
C ARG A 67 1.17 -3.27 -7.70
N ILE A 68 1.36 -2.01 -7.37
CA ILE A 68 1.23 -1.49 -6.01
C ILE A 68 0.08 -0.48 -6.01
N GLU A 69 -0.84 -0.64 -5.08
CA GLU A 69 -1.98 0.26 -4.92
C GLU A 69 -1.90 0.94 -3.55
N PHE A 70 -2.09 2.26 -3.56
CA PHE A 70 -2.29 3.06 -2.36
C PHE A 70 -3.71 3.59 -2.41
N ILE A 71 -4.48 3.35 -1.35
CA ILE A 71 -5.89 3.72 -1.28
C ILE A 71 -6.11 4.46 0.03
N ASN A 72 -6.84 5.57 -0.01
CA ASN A 72 -7.42 6.23 1.15
C ASN A 72 -8.92 6.41 0.95
N GLN A 73 -9.75 5.68 1.69
CA GLN A 73 -11.20 5.79 1.69
C GLN A 73 -11.64 6.72 2.83
N ASN A 74 -12.56 7.63 2.53
CA ASN A 74 -13.02 8.66 3.45
C ASN A 74 -14.40 8.35 4.06
N HIS A 75 -14.91 7.12 3.88
CA HIS A 75 -16.19 6.71 4.43
C HIS A 75 -16.02 6.06 5.82
N PRO A 76 -16.86 6.36 6.83
CA PRO A 76 -16.73 5.83 8.18
C PRO A 76 -16.82 4.30 8.30
N CYS A 77 -17.45 3.65 7.33
CA CYS A 77 -17.59 2.18 7.28
C CYS A 77 -16.45 1.49 6.52
N ASP A 78 -15.51 2.24 5.95
CA ASP A 78 -14.45 1.73 5.08
C ASP A 78 -13.10 1.55 5.79
N TYR A 79 -12.22 0.77 5.18
CA TYR A 79 -10.82 0.70 5.56
C TYR A 79 -10.10 1.92 5.03
N GLY A 80 -9.94 2.91 5.91
CA GLY A 80 -9.31 4.19 5.64
C GLY A 80 -8.11 4.11 4.71
N PHE A 81 -6.90 3.85 5.21
CA PHE A 81 -5.67 3.90 4.40
C PHE A 81 -5.05 2.53 4.24
N SER A 82 -4.77 2.12 3.00
CA SER A 82 -4.19 0.81 2.72
C SER A 82 -3.11 0.85 1.62
N ILE A 83 -2.17 -0.09 1.72
CA ILE A 83 -1.16 -0.36 0.70
C ILE A 83 -1.22 -1.84 0.35
N PHE A 84 -1.48 -2.13 -0.92
CA PHE A 84 -1.52 -3.48 -1.47
C PHE A 84 -0.46 -3.67 -2.54
N ILE A 85 0.16 -4.85 -2.57
CA ILE A 85 1.08 -5.29 -3.61
C ILE A 85 0.47 -6.51 -4.28
N TYR A 86 0.26 -6.47 -5.58
CA TYR A 86 -0.32 -7.54 -6.38
C TYR A 86 0.73 -8.15 -7.29
N ASN A 87 0.69 -9.46 -7.44
CA ASN A 87 1.37 -10.15 -8.51
C ASN A 87 0.46 -10.18 -9.73
N THR A 88 0.91 -9.54 -10.81
CA THR A 88 0.14 -9.45 -12.05
C THR A 88 0.61 -10.44 -13.10
N TYR A 89 1.57 -11.32 -12.77
CA TYR A 89 1.93 -12.42 -13.67
C TYR A 89 0.78 -13.40 -13.83
N ASN A 90 0.57 -13.84 -15.06
CA ASN A 90 -0.37 -14.91 -15.44
C ASN A 90 -1.86 -14.64 -15.15
N ASN A 91 -2.28 -13.39 -14.96
CA ASN A 91 -3.68 -13.04 -14.65
C ASN A 91 -4.26 -13.84 -13.48
N ILE A 92 -3.42 -14.26 -12.53
CA ILE A 92 -3.87 -14.91 -11.31
C ILE A 92 -4.57 -13.81 -10.49
N LYS A 93 -5.88 -13.73 -10.65
CA LYS A 93 -6.74 -12.94 -9.75
C LYS A 93 -6.49 -13.47 -8.34
N ASP A 94 -6.34 -12.55 -7.39
CA ASP A 94 -6.33 -12.78 -5.94
C ASP A 94 -4.96 -12.99 -5.25
N ASP A 95 -3.83 -12.94 -5.95
CA ASP A 95 -2.51 -13.01 -5.30
C ASP A 95 -2.01 -11.61 -4.90
N SER A 96 -2.27 -11.24 -3.64
CA SER A 96 -1.96 -9.92 -3.09
C SER A 96 -1.40 -9.97 -1.67
N ILE A 97 -0.54 -8.99 -1.38
CA ILE A 97 0.03 -8.74 -0.06
C ILE A 97 -0.50 -7.39 0.41
N CYS A 98 -1.19 -7.39 1.55
CA CYS A 98 -1.53 -6.17 2.27
C CYS A 98 -0.34 -5.77 3.15
N PHE A 99 0.36 -4.70 2.80
CA PHE A 99 1.45 -4.17 3.62
C PHE A 99 0.93 -3.35 4.80
N CYS A 100 -0.08 -2.52 4.55
CA CYS A 100 -0.65 -1.61 5.54
C CYS A 100 -2.16 -1.55 5.33
N ASN A 101 -2.91 -1.55 6.43
CA ASN A 101 -4.34 -1.29 6.44
C ASN A 101 -4.70 -0.58 7.76
N ILE A 102 -5.21 0.64 7.67
CA ILE A 102 -5.53 1.53 8.77
C ILE A 102 -7.02 1.90 8.67
N PRO A 103 -7.86 1.48 9.64
CA PRO A 103 -9.26 1.87 9.70
C PRO A 103 -9.44 3.39 9.74
N PHE A 104 -10.52 3.90 9.12
CA PHE A 104 -10.79 5.33 9.02
C PHE A 104 -10.89 6.01 10.40
N GLU A 105 -11.52 5.34 11.38
CA GLU A 105 -11.66 5.80 12.77
C GLU A 105 -10.33 6.09 13.48
N ASN A 106 -9.24 5.49 13.00
CA ASN A 106 -7.89 5.68 13.52
C ASN A 106 -7.11 6.73 12.73
N GLN A 107 -7.73 7.45 11.78
CA GLN A 107 -7.08 8.52 11.05
C GLN A 107 -7.32 9.88 11.70
N ASN A 108 -6.25 10.66 11.84
CA ASN A 108 -6.33 12.10 12.00
C ASN A 108 -5.93 12.73 10.68
N LYS A 109 -6.75 13.66 10.17
CA LYS A 109 -6.37 14.46 9.00
C LYS A 109 -5.19 15.35 9.37
N ASP A 110 -4.04 15.10 8.75
CA ASP A 110 -2.81 15.86 8.96
C ASP A 110 -2.08 16.03 7.62
N ASN A 111 -1.75 17.27 7.29
CA ASN A 111 -1.19 17.63 5.99
C ASN A 111 0.32 17.40 5.90
N ASP A 112 1.02 17.09 7.00
CA ASP A 112 2.48 17.07 7.04
C ASP A 112 3.13 15.79 6.43
N CYS A 113 2.34 14.86 5.88
CA CYS A 113 2.76 13.58 5.30
C CYS A 113 3.71 12.73 6.20
N ASN A 114 3.88 13.06 7.49
CA ASN A 114 4.93 12.50 8.35
C ASN A 114 4.83 10.98 8.51
N PHE A 115 3.61 10.48 8.71
CA PHE A 115 3.35 9.06 8.80
C PHE A 115 3.66 8.34 7.47
N ILE A 116 3.21 8.89 6.34
CA ILE A 116 3.46 8.34 5.00
C ILE A 116 4.97 8.28 4.69
N ASN A 117 5.73 9.32 5.05
CA ASN A 117 7.19 9.35 4.91
C ASN A 117 7.89 8.27 5.75
N LYS A 118 7.42 8.04 6.98
CA LYS A 118 7.96 6.96 7.83
C LYS A 118 7.59 5.58 7.25
N LEU A 119 6.36 5.44 6.78
CA LEU A 119 5.85 4.22 6.20
C LEU A 119 6.58 3.83 4.92
N SER A 120 6.94 4.80 4.06
CA SER A 120 7.68 4.52 2.83
C SER A 120 9.07 3.96 3.10
N LYS A 121 9.80 4.51 4.09
CA LYS A 121 11.09 3.95 4.51
C LYS A 121 10.98 2.50 4.96
N MET A 122 9.94 2.17 5.72
CA MET A 122 9.68 0.78 6.14
C MET A 122 9.30 -0.10 4.94
N PHE A 123 8.43 0.41 4.06
CA PHE A 123 8.00 -0.29 2.86
C PHE A 123 9.19 -0.71 1.99
N PHE A 124 10.08 0.23 1.65
CA PHE A 124 11.26 -0.09 0.85
C PHE A 124 12.22 -1.01 1.60
N LYS A 125 12.36 -0.91 2.92
CA LYS A 125 13.20 -1.83 3.69
C LYS A 125 12.66 -3.26 3.71
N GLU A 126 11.35 -3.44 3.90
CA GLU A 126 10.74 -4.75 4.16
C GLU A 126 10.25 -5.45 2.89
N MET A 127 9.87 -4.68 1.87
CA MET A 127 9.26 -5.19 0.64
C MET A 127 10.19 -5.12 -0.58
N ASP A 128 11.45 -4.71 -0.41
CA ASP A 128 12.40 -4.47 -1.52
C ASP A 128 12.47 -5.63 -2.51
N SER A 129 12.64 -6.85 -1.99
CA SER A 129 12.77 -8.07 -2.76
C SER A 129 11.51 -8.39 -3.56
N ILE A 130 10.33 -8.13 -2.98
CA ILE A 130 9.02 -8.35 -3.60
C ILE A 130 8.78 -7.33 -4.71
N ILE A 131 9.00 -6.05 -4.42
CA ILE A 131 8.77 -4.96 -5.37
C ILE A 131 9.84 -4.88 -6.46
N SER A 132 11.00 -5.50 -6.25
CA SER A 132 12.05 -5.66 -7.27
C SER A 132 11.86 -6.94 -8.11
N GLY A 133 10.86 -7.77 -7.79
CA GLY A 133 10.58 -9.00 -8.52
C GLY A 133 11.57 -10.14 -8.27
N VAL A 134 12.43 -10.02 -7.25
CA VAL A 134 13.40 -11.06 -6.86
C VAL A 134 12.70 -12.25 -6.22
N GLU A 135 11.68 -12.00 -5.42
CA GLU A 135 10.85 -13.04 -4.83
C GLU A 135 9.35 -12.72 -4.98
N TRP A 136 8.55 -13.78 -4.94
CA TRP A 136 7.14 -13.68 -4.64
C TRP A 136 6.87 -14.63 -3.48
N LYS A 137 6.45 -14.11 -2.34
CA LYS A 137 6.27 -14.93 -1.13
C LYS A 137 4.95 -15.68 -1.21
N ASN A 138 4.97 -16.89 -1.76
CA ASN A 138 3.81 -17.79 -1.78
C ASN A 138 3.30 -18.18 -0.36
N ASN A 139 4.05 -17.90 0.71
CA ASN A 139 3.65 -18.16 2.09
C ASN A 139 4.43 -17.25 3.07
N LEU A 140 3.84 -16.15 3.53
CA LEU A 140 4.35 -15.37 4.66
C LEU A 140 4.08 -16.12 5.98
N LYS A 141 4.96 -17.04 6.40
CA LYS A 141 5.05 -17.44 7.81
C LYS A 141 5.94 -16.43 8.57
N THR A 142 5.29 -15.53 9.31
CA THR A 142 5.82 -14.81 10.49
C THR A 142 6.77 -13.61 10.25
N ILE A 143 7.13 -12.88 11.32
CA ILE A 143 8.03 -11.69 11.51
C ILE A 143 7.27 -10.34 11.66
N HIS A 144 7.09 -9.63 12.77
CA HIS A 144 7.17 -9.82 14.23
C HIS A 144 6.04 -8.95 14.84
N GLN A 145 5.40 -9.41 15.91
CA GLN A 145 4.75 -8.52 16.88
C GLN A 145 5.73 -8.37 18.03
N PHE A 146 6.23 -7.16 18.29
CA PHE A 146 6.45 -6.59 19.63
C PHE A 146 6.56 -5.08 19.53
#